data_AF-A0A497QGI0-F1
#
_entry.id   AF-A0A497QGI0-F1
#
_cell.length_a   1.000
_cell.length_b   1.000
_cell.length_c   1.000
_cell.angle_alpha   90.00
_cell.angle_beta   90.00
_cell.angle_gamma   90.00
#
_symmetry.space_group_name_H-M   'P 1'
#
loop_
_entity.id
_entity.type
_entity.pdbx_description
1 polymer ?
#
loop_
_entity_poly.entity_id
_entity_poly.type
_entity_poly.pdbx_seq_one_letter_code
_entity_poly.pdbx_strand_id
1 'polypeptide(L)'
;MKKIPKSTFILKINTALADTPFYVKIDHEEMSIDSIFAEAITELKNVGKPLQSQQLSALYESHQIFNQGKQIEKGHLFSELNRNVQDLNGNPVEIAELDMIMHHSGG
;
A
#
# COMPACT_ATOMS: atom_id res chain seq x y z
N MET A 1 28.14 16.96 -10.24
CA MET A 1 26.76 16.49 -10.50
C MET A 1 26.06 16.29 -9.17
N LYS A 2 25.06 17.11 -8.82
CA LYS A 2 24.25 16.86 -7.61
C LYS A 2 23.41 15.61 -7.90
N LYS A 3 23.62 14.52 -7.15
CA LYS A 3 22.70 13.37 -7.17
C LYS A 3 21.35 13.93 -6.73
N ILE A 4 20.38 13.99 -7.64
CA ILE A 4 18.99 14.23 -7.27
C ILE A 4 18.62 13.02 -6.42
N PRO A 5 18.23 13.18 -5.14
CA PRO A 5 17.78 12.06 -4.35
C PRO A 5 16.60 11.42 -5.09
N LYS A 6 16.68 10.11 -5.36
CA LYS A 6 15.54 9.38 -5.91
C LYS A 6 14.42 9.47 -4.88
N SER A 7 13.29 10.07 -5.25
CA SER A 7 12.07 9.99 -4.42
C SER A 7 11.82 8.53 -4.08
N THR A 8 11.63 8.24 -2.79
CA THR A 8 11.22 6.91 -2.35
C THR A 8 9.71 6.89 -2.27
N PHE A 9 9.08 5.92 -2.92
CA PHE A 9 7.64 5.76 -2.90
C PHE A 9 7.27 4.71 -1.86
N ILE A 10 6.28 5.02 -1.02
CA ILE A 10 5.77 4.12 0.01
C ILE A 10 4.25 4.06 -0.08
N LEU A 11 3.71 2.86 -0.01
CA LEU A 11 2.29 2.61 0.20
C LEU A 11 2.08 2.19 1.65
N LYS A 12 1.28 2.97 2.38
CA LYS A 12 0.83 2.64 3.72
C LYS A 12 -0.57 2.05 3.63
N ILE A 13 -0.73 0.80 4.04
CA ILE A 13 -2.01 0.08 4.02
C ILE A 13 -2.54 0.01 5.45
N ASN A 14 -3.57 0.80 5.72
CA ASN A 14 -4.32 0.78 6.96
C ASN A 14 -5.36 -0.35 6.89
N THR A 15 -5.39 -1.17 7.93
CA THR A 15 -6.32 -2.30 8.01
C THR A 15 -7.08 -2.20 9.33
N ALA A 16 -8.36 -2.56 9.32
CA ALA A 16 -9.15 -2.61 10.56
C ALA A 16 -8.76 -3.77 11.50
N LEU A 17 -7.97 -4.74 11.01
CA LEU A 17 -7.63 -5.97 11.74
C LEU A 17 -6.27 -5.95 12.42
N ALA A 18 -5.42 -4.95 12.13
CA ALA A 18 -4.09 -4.85 12.70
C ALA A 18 -3.89 -3.48 13.36
N ASP A 19 -3.39 -3.47 14.60
CA ASP A 19 -3.02 -2.25 15.33
C ASP A 19 -1.89 -1.47 14.65
N THR A 20 -1.22 -2.09 13.67
CA THR A 20 -0.11 -1.49 12.92
C THR A 20 -0.38 -1.56 11.42
N PRO A 21 -0.26 -0.44 10.68
CA PRO A 21 -0.39 -0.45 9.24
C PRO A 21 0.77 -1.18 8.57
N PHE A 22 0.51 -1.74 7.38
CA PHE A 22 1.56 -2.30 6.54
C PHE A 22 2.22 -1.20 5.73
N TYR A 23 3.54 -1.23 5.63
CA TYR A 23 4.31 -0.32 4.77
C TYR A 23 4.95 -1.13 3.67
N VAL A 24 4.68 -0.75 2.43
CA VAL A 24 5.21 -1.39 1.23
C VAL A 24 6.04 -0.36 0.48
N LYS A 25 7.29 -0.70 0.18
CA LYS A 25 8.15 0.13 -0.68
C LYS A 25 7.73 -0.08 -2.13
N ILE A 26 7.53 1.00 -2.86
CA ILE A 26 7.13 0.96 -4.27
C ILE A 26 8.35 1.28 -5.12
N ASP A 27 8.66 0.39 -6.05
CA ASP A 27 9.87 0.53 -6.88
C ASP A 27 9.66 1.46 -8.08
N HIS A 28 8.44 1.52 -8.62
CA HIS A 28 8.05 2.47 -9.68
C HIS A 28 6.56 2.84 -9.60
N GLU A 29 6.21 4.05 -10.03
CA GLU A 29 4.84 4.56 -9.89
C GLU A 29 3.81 3.87 -10.79
N GLU A 30 4.26 3.21 -11.85
CA GLU A 30 3.41 2.49 -12.81
C GLU A 30 3.03 1.08 -12.33
N MET A 31 3.29 0.73 -11.07
CA MET A 31 2.83 -0.53 -10.48
C MET A 31 1.33 -0.43 -10.21
N SER A 32 0.57 -1.45 -10.61
CA SER A 32 -0.84 -1.56 -10.23
C SER A 32 -0.99 -1.90 -8.76
N ILE A 33 -2.10 -1.49 -8.14
CA ILE A 33 -2.43 -1.85 -6.75
C ILE A 33 -2.39 -3.38 -6.58
N ASP A 34 -2.90 -4.14 -7.55
CA ASP A 34 -2.84 -5.61 -7.53
C ASP A 34 -1.42 -6.16 -7.46
N SER A 35 -0.52 -5.64 -8.30
CA SER A 35 0.89 -6.06 -8.31
C SER A 35 1.57 -5.73 -6.97
N ILE A 36 1.28 -4.56 -6.42
CA ILE A 36 1.85 -4.12 -5.14
C ILE A 36 1.40 -5.04 -4.00
N PHE A 37 0.12 -5.38 -3.92
CA PHE A 37 -0.37 -6.30 -2.90
C PHE A 37 0.20 -7.71 -3.09
N ALA A 38 0.28 -8.22 -4.32
CA ALA A 38 0.86 -9.53 -4.61
C ALA A 38 2.34 -9.63 -4.20
N GLU A 39 3.13 -8.60 -4.50
CA GLU A 39 4.53 -8.51 -4.09
C GLU A 39 4.66 -8.41 -2.57
N ALA A 40 3.88 -7.55 -1.91
CA ALA A 40 3.91 -7.41 -0.45
C ALA A 40 3.54 -8.72 0.27
N ILE A 41 2.50 -9.42 -0.18
CA ILE A 41 2.08 -10.73 0.35
C ILE A 41 3.20 -11.76 0.18
N THR A 42 3.84 -11.78 -0.98
CA THR A 42 4.94 -12.69 -1.30
C THR A 42 6.18 -12.39 -0.45
N GLU A 43 6.54 -11.13 -0.30
CA GLU A 43 7.67 -10.68 0.51
C GLU A 43 7.47 -11.07 1.98
N LEU A 44 6.29 -10.78 2.56
CA LEU A 44 5.95 -11.18 3.93
C LEU A 44 6.13 -12.68 4.15
N LYS A 45 5.71 -13.51 3.19
CA LYS A 45 5.90 -14.95 3.25
C LYS A 45 7.39 -15.32 3.24
N ASN A 46 8.19 -14.69 2.36
CA ASN A 46 9.61 -14.96 2.20
C ASN A 46 10.46 -14.52 3.40
N VAL A 47 10.08 -13.46 4.10
CA VAL A 47 10.80 -12.97 5.29
C VAL A 47 10.34 -13.63 6.60
N GLY A 48 9.62 -14.75 6.52
CA GLY A 48 9.21 -15.53 7.70
C GLY A 48 8.01 -14.94 8.46
N LYS A 49 7.16 -14.16 7.79
CA LYS A 49 5.92 -13.58 8.35
C LYS A 49 4.66 -14.14 7.68
N PRO A 50 4.45 -15.48 7.69
CA PRO A 50 3.36 -16.13 6.96
C PRO A 50 1.96 -15.74 7.47
N LEU A 51 1.79 -15.51 8.78
CA LEU A 51 0.51 -15.08 9.34
C LEU A 51 0.11 -13.70 8.81
N GLN A 52 1.05 -12.76 8.76
CA GLN A 52 0.83 -11.40 8.24
C GLN A 52 0.51 -11.44 6.74
N SER A 53 1.20 -12.30 5.99
CA SER A 53 0.92 -12.56 4.57
C SER A 53 -0.51 -13.06 4.36
N GLN A 54 -0.96 -14.04 5.15
CA GLN A 54 -2.34 -14.56 5.10
C GLN A 54 -3.38 -13.50 5.47
N GLN A 55 -3.12 -12.71 6.50
CA GLN A 55 -4.00 -11.61 6.91
C GLN A 55 -4.16 -10.56 5.81
N LEU A 56 -3.04 -10.13 5.21
CA LEU A 56 -3.07 -9.16 4.11
C LEU A 56 -3.79 -9.72 2.87
N SER A 57 -3.57 -11.00 2.55
CA SER A 57 -4.28 -11.69 1.46
C SER A 57 -5.80 -11.72 1.69
N ALA A 58 -6.23 -12.14 2.88
CA ALA A 58 -7.65 -12.21 3.22
C ALA A 58 -8.33 -10.83 3.19
N LEU A 59 -7.63 -9.81 3.69
CA LEU A 59 -8.10 -8.42 3.61
C LEU A 59 -8.25 -7.98 2.15
N TYR A 60 -7.24 -8.23 1.31
CA TYR A 60 -7.25 -7.82 -0.09
C TYR A 60 -8.35 -8.47 -0.91
N GLU A 61 -8.74 -9.69 -0.58
CA GLU A 61 -9.84 -10.40 -1.22
C GLU A 61 -11.22 -9.88 -0.79
N SER A 62 -11.38 -9.52 0.48
CA SER A 62 -12.70 -9.28 1.09
C SER A 62 -13.06 -7.80 1.30
N HIS A 63 -12.10 -6.88 1.15
CA HIS A 63 -12.30 -5.47 1.45
C HIS A 63 -12.26 -4.59 0.18
N GLN A 64 -12.97 -3.47 0.25
CA GLN A 64 -12.78 -2.38 -0.70
C GLN A 64 -11.57 -1.54 -0.28
N ILE A 65 -10.89 -1.00 -1.28
CA ILE A 65 -9.68 -0.20 -1.11
C ILE A 65 -10.05 1.25 -1.33
N PHE A 66 -9.65 2.11 -0.41
CA PHE A 66 -9.88 3.55 -0.50
C PHE A 66 -8.56 4.32 -0.42
N ASN A 67 -8.44 5.40 -1.19
CA ASN A 67 -7.38 6.40 -1.03
C ASN A 67 -8.05 7.73 -0.71
N GLN A 68 -7.82 8.25 0.51
CA GLN A 68 -8.40 9.52 0.98
C GLN A 68 -9.93 9.61 0.78
N GLY A 69 -10.64 8.53 1.10
CA GLY A 69 -12.10 8.46 0.99
C GLY A 69 -12.65 8.20 -0.42
N LYS A 70 -11.81 8.11 -1.45
CA LYS A 70 -12.21 7.66 -2.79
C LYS A 70 -11.93 6.17 -2.94
N GLN A 71 -12.91 5.41 -3.43
CA GLN A 71 -12.70 4.00 -3.74
C GLN A 71 -11.72 3.88 -4.92
N ILE A 72 -10.78 2.95 -4.79
CA ILE A 72 -9.73 2.65 -5.76
C ILE A 72 -9.91 1.21 -6.23
N GLU A 73 -9.74 0.98 -7.52
CA GLU A 73 -9.79 -0.36 -8.09
C GLU A 73 -8.42 -1.03 -8.05
N LYS A 74 -8.42 -2.36 -8.02
CA LYS A 74 -7.20 -3.19 -8.00
C LYS A 74 -6.30 -2.94 -9.23
N GLY A 75 -6.90 -2.53 -10.36
CA GLY A 75 -6.19 -2.20 -11.59
C GLY A 75 -5.59 -0.79 -11.64
N HIS A 76 -5.94 0.10 -10.70
CA HIS A 76 -5.36 1.45 -10.66
C HIS A 76 -3.85 1.40 -10.40
N LEU A 77 -3.13 2.42 -10.87
CA LEU A 77 -1.69 2.57 -10.70
C LEU A 77 -1.37 3.36 -9.45
N PHE A 78 -0.17 3.16 -8.90
CA PHE A 78 0.30 3.96 -7.77
C PHE A 78 0.39 5.46 -8.12
N SER A 79 0.77 5.81 -9.35
CA SER A 79 0.82 7.19 -9.85
C SER A 79 -0.53 7.92 -9.77
N GLU A 80 -1.64 7.19 -9.79
CA GLU A 80 -3.02 7.70 -9.73
C GLU A 80 -3.50 7.99 -8.30
N LEU A 81 -2.73 7.56 -7.28
CA LEU A 81 -3.08 7.79 -5.88
C LEU A 81 -2.73 9.22 -5.46
N ASN A 82 -3.55 9.78 -4.56
CA ASN A 82 -3.18 10.97 -3.82
C ASN A 82 -2.05 10.63 -2.84
N ARG A 83 -1.00 11.44 -2.90
CA ARG A 83 0.26 11.24 -2.20
C ARG A 83 0.60 12.45 -1.35
N ASN A 84 1.23 12.20 -0.22
CA ASN A 84 1.83 13.22 0.62
C ASN A 84 3.35 13.07 0.60
N VAL A 85 4.08 14.18 0.43
CA VAL A 85 5.53 14.18 0.55
C VAL A 85 5.89 14.38 2.02
N GLN A 86 6.67 13.46 2.59
CA GLN A 86 7.27 13.59 3.90
C GLN A 86 8.79 13.66 3.76
N ASP A 87 9.42 14.53 4.54
CA ASP A 87 10.88 14.56 4.65
C ASP A 87 11.31 13.62 5.78
N LEU A 88 12.03 12.56 5.42
CA LEU A 88 12.64 11.63 6.37
C LEU A 88 14.17 11.76 6.28
N ASN A 89 14.75 12.44 7.26
CA ASN A 89 16.19 12.65 7.39
C ASN A 89 16.84 13.28 6.14
N GLY A 90 16.17 14.26 5.52
CA GLY A 90 16.64 14.96 4.33
C GLY A 90 16.36 14.22 3.02
N ASN A 91 15.56 13.16 3.05
CA ASN A 91 15.12 12.44 1.85
C ASN A 91 13.61 12.64 1.65
N PRO A 92 13.18 13.14 0.48
CA PRO A 92 11.76 13.21 0.17
C PRO A 92 11.22 11.79 -0.04
N VAL A 93 10.16 11.48 0.70
CA VAL A 93 9.42 10.23 0.62
C VAL A 93 7.99 10.53 0.26
N GLU A 94 7.52 9.95 -0.83
CA GLU A 94 6.15 10.09 -1.30
C GLU A 94 5.32 8.94 -0.76
N ILE A 95 4.34 9.25 0.08
CA ILE A 95 3.52 8.27 0.77
C ILE A 95 2.09 8.37 0.26
N ALA A 96 1.59 7.27 -0.31
CA ALA A 96 0.16 7.07 -0.51
C ALA A 96 -0.41 6.25 0.64
N GLU A 97 -1.61 6.58 1.09
CA GLU A 97 -2.32 5.83 2.12
C GLU A 97 -3.53 5.13 1.50
N LEU A 98 -3.69 3.86 1.83
CA LEU A 98 -4.85 3.05 1.48
C LEU A 98 -5.56 2.57 2.74
N ASP A 99 -6.87 2.73 2.77
CA ASP A 99 -7.73 2.18 3.82
C ASP A 99 -8.47 0.97 3.28
N MET A 100 -8.38 -0.15 4.00
CA MET A 100 -9.12 -1.38 3.70
C MET A 100 -10.38 -1.43 4.56
N ILE A 101 -11.53 -1.28 3.93
CA ILE A 101 -12.83 -1.21 4.61
C ILE A 101 -13.67 -2.42 4.22
N MET A 102 -14.25 -3.10 5.23
CA MET A 102 -15.12 -4.25 4.99
C MET A 102 -16.27 -3.87 4.07
N HIS A 103 -16.56 -4.75 3.12
CA HIS A 103 -17.76 -4.66 2.32
C HIS A 103 -18.97 -4.93 3.24
N HIS A 104 -19.63 -3.88 3.74
CA HIS A 104 -20.95 -4.03 4.32
C HIS A 104 -21.96 -4.15 3.17
N SER A 105 -22.17 -5.37 2.68
CA SER A 105 -23.36 -5.67 1.89
C SER A 105 -24.53 -5.66 2.88
N GLY A 106 -25.14 -4.49 3.06
CA GLY A 106 -26.36 -4.37 3.84
C GLY A 106 -27.52 -5.05 3.12
N GLY A 107 -28.16 -6.01 3.81
CA GLY A 107 -29.59 -6.35 3.73
C GLY A 107 -30.09 -7.02 2.47
#